data_AF-A0A1I6S2A9-F1
#
_entry.id   AF-A0A1I6S2A9-F1
#
_cell.length_a   1.000
_cell.length_b   1.000
_cell.length_c   1.000
_cell.angle_alpha   90.00
_cell.angle_beta   90.00
_cell.angle_gamma   90.00
#
_symmetry.space_group_name_H-M   'P 1'
#
loop_
_entity.id
_entity.type
_entity.pdbx_description
1 polymer ?
#
loop_
_entity_poly.entity_id
_entity_poly.type
_entity_poly.pdbx_seq_one_letter_code
_entity_poly.pdbx_strand_id
1 'polypeptide(L)'
;MRIDLGCGQQKFPGCIGIDIIPYDGVDLVHNLNDPLPFSDNSAEFLIASHSLQYVHDLDSVMREIYRVCKHKAMICIVAPYAHVTANMVNPLYKQQFNEHSPRYWTQDNHKLIGDEEHFFSWPHTWSLAEPLPGAVPIDLRLIRMEFFYFPEYGAYDDLELVLLRQSQLNVAYQIMYHFLVIKEPELSQDLEMWRSCELEEPLYVKEQRASFRNLRYGDRWVETEHLSAILDAADSHHSLEGSTAASAHDPHPDGAEPSPDPIHSDTKRPRAARRSIRANKSHVSTHSKSNEWTTKNKPRTHKKKPGKK
;
A
#
# COMPACT_ATOMS: atom_id res chain seq x y z
N MET A 1 12.09 23.75 -10.93
CA MET A 1 12.22 23.90 -9.46
C MET A 1 12.34 22.53 -8.81
N ARG A 2 12.77 22.45 -7.55
CA ARG A 2 12.98 21.22 -6.81
C ARG A 2 12.18 21.27 -5.51
N ILE A 3 11.45 20.21 -5.17
CA ILE A 3 10.45 20.23 -4.08
C ILE A 3 10.73 19.09 -3.09
N ASP A 4 10.56 19.36 -1.80
CA ASP A 4 10.57 18.37 -0.73
C ASP A 4 9.25 18.43 0.06
N LEU A 5 8.43 17.37 -0.05
CA LEU A 5 7.10 17.26 0.54
C LEU A 5 7.16 16.60 1.91
N GLY A 6 6.66 17.31 2.93
CA GLY A 6 6.74 16.90 4.33
C GLY A 6 8.18 16.87 4.83
N CYS A 7 8.91 17.96 4.55
CA CYS A 7 10.35 18.06 4.78
C CYS A 7 10.76 18.02 6.27
N GLY A 8 9.80 18.19 7.19
CA GLY A 8 10.04 18.16 8.63
C GLY A 8 11.12 19.17 9.05
N GLN A 9 12.04 18.71 9.89
CA GLN A 9 13.19 19.51 10.35
C GLN A 9 14.42 19.38 9.45
N GLN A 10 14.41 18.45 8.48
CA GLN A 10 15.57 18.10 7.67
C GLN A 10 15.22 18.18 6.19
N LYS A 11 15.05 19.41 5.72
CA LYS A 11 14.81 19.70 4.31
C LYS A 11 15.92 19.18 3.41
N PHE A 12 15.53 18.55 2.32
CA PHE A 12 16.44 18.07 1.29
C PHE A 12 17.22 19.25 0.67
N PRO A 13 18.56 19.18 0.59
CA PRO A 13 19.37 20.29 0.08
C PRO A 13 18.96 20.74 -1.32
N GLY A 14 18.80 22.06 -1.48
CA GLY A 14 18.44 22.68 -2.76
C GLY A 14 16.97 22.52 -3.17
N CYS A 15 16.12 21.96 -2.31
CA CYS A 15 14.66 21.91 -2.51
C CYS A 15 13.95 23.05 -1.78
N ILE A 16 12.78 23.42 -2.30
CA ILE A 16 11.74 24.15 -1.57
C ILE A 16 11.04 23.14 -0.66
N GLY A 17 11.16 23.33 0.64
CA GLY A 17 10.63 22.44 1.67
C GLY A 17 9.23 22.85 2.08
N ILE A 18 8.34 21.86 2.08
CA ILE A 18 6.92 22.03 2.38
C ILE A 18 6.58 21.15 3.56
N ASP A 19 5.88 21.69 4.54
CA ASP A 19 5.35 20.90 5.65
C ASP A 19 4.07 21.54 6.20
N ILE A 20 3.23 20.77 6.87
CA ILE A 20 2.04 21.32 7.55
C ILE A 20 2.43 22.00 8.88
N ILE A 21 3.57 21.61 9.45
CA ILE A 21 4.11 22.16 10.69
C ILE A 21 5.22 23.16 10.33
N PRO A 22 5.23 24.37 10.92
CA PRO A 22 6.24 25.39 10.66
C PRO A 22 7.57 25.09 11.38
N TYR A 23 8.24 23.99 11.03
CA TYR A 23 9.58 23.70 11.53
C TYR A 23 10.62 24.70 11.00
N ASP A 24 11.74 24.82 11.70
CA ASP A 24 12.87 25.59 11.19
C ASP A 24 13.38 24.99 9.87
N GLY A 25 13.59 25.84 8.86
CA GLY A 25 13.96 25.44 7.51
C GLY A 25 12.81 25.13 6.54
N VAL A 26 11.54 25.09 6.98
CA VAL A 26 10.36 24.97 6.09
C VAL A 26 10.18 26.27 5.30
N ASP A 27 10.14 26.20 3.98
CA ASP A 27 9.95 27.38 3.12
C ASP A 27 8.47 27.73 2.94
N LEU A 28 7.60 26.71 2.99
CA LEU A 28 6.17 26.86 2.77
C LEU A 28 5.37 25.97 3.72
N VAL A 29 4.55 26.60 4.57
CA VAL A 29 3.60 25.90 5.43
C VAL A 29 2.35 25.58 4.62
N HIS A 30 2.15 24.31 4.27
CA HIS A 30 1.04 23.88 3.41
C HIS A 30 0.62 22.44 3.72
N ASN A 31 -0.68 22.18 3.66
CA ASN A 31 -1.23 20.84 3.85
C ASN A 31 -1.18 20.07 2.53
N LEU A 32 -0.50 18.91 2.52
CA LEU A 32 -0.35 18.09 1.30
C LEU A 32 -1.67 17.53 0.76
N ASN A 33 -2.75 17.53 1.57
CA ASN A 33 -4.09 17.16 1.10
C ASN A 33 -4.77 18.25 0.27
N ASP A 34 -4.24 19.47 0.28
CA ASP A 34 -4.73 20.59 -0.54
C ASP A 34 -3.89 20.68 -1.83
N PRO A 35 -4.48 21.18 -2.94
CA PRO A 35 -3.74 21.38 -4.18
C PRO A 35 -2.42 22.12 -3.97
N LEU A 36 -1.34 21.60 -4.56
CA LEU A 36 -0.01 22.17 -4.36
C LEU A 36 0.06 23.57 -5.01
N PRO A 37 0.55 24.60 -4.31
CA PRO A 37 0.51 25.98 -4.78
C PRO A 37 1.63 26.30 -5.79
N PHE A 38 1.88 25.38 -6.72
CA PHE A 38 2.83 25.52 -7.82
C PHE A 38 2.12 25.36 -9.16
N SER A 39 2.66 26.03 -10.16
CA SER A 39 2.22 25.90 -11.54
C SER A 39 2.45 24.49 -12.07
N ASP A 40 1.62 24.09 -13.02
CA ASP A 40 1.80 22.85 -13.78
C ASP A 40 3.19 22.79 -14.42
N ASN A 41 3.78 21.59 -14.50
CA ASN A 41 5.05 21.34 -15.20
C ASN A 41 6.23 22.22 -14.75
N SER A 42 6.27 22.63 -13.49
CA SER A 42 7.27 23.56 -12.96
C SER A 42 8.39 22.86 -12.17
N ALA A 43 8.14 21.67 -11.64
CA ALA A 43 9.08 20.88 -10.86
C ALA A 43 9.87 19.89 -11.72
N GLU A 44 11.17 19.77 -11.50
CA GLU A 44 12.05 18.81 -12.18
C GLU A 44 12.52 17.67 -11.29
N PHE A 45 12.45 17.90 -9.98
CA PHE A 45 12.73 16.92 -8.96
C PHE A 45 11.74 17.13 -7.83
N LEU A 46 11.23 16.02 -7.29
CA LEU A 46 10.40 16.00 -6.12
C LEU A 46 10.85 14.87 -5.20
N ILE A 47 10.92 15.14 -3.91
CA ILE A 47 11.13 14.12 -2.89
C ILE A 47 10.02 14.15 -1.85
N ALA A 48 9.65 12.99 -1.33
CA ALA A 48 8.75 12.85 -0.21
C ALA A 48 9.27 11.74 0.70
N SER A 49 9.91 12.12 1.80
CA SER A 49 10.51 11.19 2.76
C SER A 49 9.63 11.10 4.01
N HIS A 50 9.02 9.93 4.23
CA HIS A 50 8.16 9.64 5.38
C HIS A 50 7.03 10.66 5.61
N SER A 51 6.45 11.21 4.55
CA SER A 51 5.35 12.17 4.62
C SER A 51 4.04 11.65 4.03
N LEU A 52 4.10 10.90 2.92
CA LEU A 52 2.89 10.51 2.17
C LEU A 52 2.02 9.48 2.90
N GLN A 53 2.53 8.77 3.92
CA GLN A 53 1.71 7.85 4.71
C GLN A 53 0.64 8.55 5.56
N TYR A 54 0.77 9.86 5.78
CA TYR A 54 -0.17 10.65 6.58
C TYR A 54 -1.31 11.29 5.77
N VAL A 55 -1.24 11.30 4.44
CA VAL A 55 -2.26 11.97 3.59
C VAL A 55 -3.56 11.18 3.56
N HIS A 56 -4.69 11.86 3.43
CA HIS A 56 -6.02 11.26 3.43
C HIS A 56 -6.37 10.58 2.11
N ASP A 57 -5.99 11.19 0.98
CA ASP A 57 -6.26 10.68 -0.37
C ASP A 57 -4.95 10.62 -1.17
N LEU A 58 -4.32 9.45 -1.22
CA LEU A 58 -3.06 9.27 -1.91
C LEU A 58 -3.19 9.46 -3.42
N ASP A 59 -4.29 9.04 -4.04
CA ASP A 59 -4.47 9.19 -5.50
C ASP A 59 -4.53 10.67 -5.87
N SER A 60 -5.28 11.48 -5.11
CA SER A 60 -5.32 12.93 -5.30
C SER A 60 -3.94 13.58 -5.15
N VAL A 61 -3.19 13.21 -4.12
CA VAL A 61 -1.83 13.75 -3.88
C VAL A 61 -0.86 13.34 -5.00
N MET A 62 -0.90 12.08 -5.45
CA MET A 62 -0.05 11.61 -6.54
C MET A 62 -0.40 12.28 -7.87
N ARG A 63 -1.67 12.64 -8.10
CA ARG A 63 -2.10 13.46 -9.25
C ARG A 63 -1.57 14.88 -9.17
N GLU A 64 -1.60 15.49 -7.99
CA GLU A 64 -1.03 16.82 -7.79
C GLU A 64 0.50 16.83 -7.98
N ILE A 65 1.20 15.82 -7.46
CA ILE A 65 2.63 15.59 -7.72
C ILE A 65 2.89 15.48 -9.22
N TYR A 66 2.10 14.67 -9.94
CA TYR A 66 2.21 14.55 -11.39
C TYR A 66 1.92 15.88 -12.11
N ARG A 67 0.92 16.66 -11.67
CA ARG A 67 0.55 17.95 -12.26
C ARG A 67 1.73 18.94 -12.19
N VAL A 68 2.33 19.11 -11.01
CA VAL A 68 3.42 20.08 -10.80
C VAL A 68 4.73 19.63 -11.45
N CYS A 69 4.98 18.34 -11.57
CA CYS A 69 6.19 17.82 -12.20
C CYS A 69 6.19 17.97 -13.73
N LYS A 70 7.32 18.38 -14.31
CA LYS A 70 7.52 18.44 -15.77
C LYS A 70 7.74 17.03 -16.34
N HIS A 71 7.63 16.89 -17.67
CA HIS A 71 8.04 15.64 -18.32
C HIS A 71 9.51 15.31 -18.01
N LYS A 72 9.79 14.04 -17.70
CA LYS A 72 11.08 13.51 -17.24
C LYS A 72 11.55 14.08 -15.89
N ALA A 73 10.66 14.68 -15.12
CA ALA A 73 10.95 14.95 -13.71
C ALA A 73 11.16 13.64 -12.95
N MET A 74 12.09 13.66 -12.01
CA MET A 74 12.34 12.52 -11.13
C MET A 74 11.61 12.72 -9.80
N ILE A 75 10.95 11.68 -9.33
CA ILE A 75 10.28 11.66 -8.03
C ILE A 75 10.91 10.57 -7.17
N CYS A 76 11.37 10.94 -5.97
CA CYS A 76 11.84 10.00 -4.95
C CYS A 76 10.82 9.93 -3.80
N ILE A 77 10.31 8.74 -3.50
CA ILE A 77 9.41 8.53 -2.36
C ILE A 77 10.08 7.52 -1.43
N VAL A 78 10.22 7.87 -0.15
CA VAL A 78 10.62 6.93 0.90
C VAL A 78 9.48 6.82 1.89
N ALA A 79 9.03 5.59 2.17
CA ALA A 79 7.88 5.35 3.02
C ALA A 79 8.10 4.15 3.96
N PRO A 80 7.41 4.12 5.11
CA PRO A 80 7.34 2.92 5.93
C PRO A 80 6.73 1.76 5.11
N TYR A 81 7.33 0.57 5.17
CA TYR A 81 6.83 -0.59 4.42
C TYR A 81 5.55 -1.13 5.07
N ALA A 82 4.57 -1.50 4.23
CA ALA A 82 3.24 -1.91 4.67
C ALA A 82 3.23 -3.18 5.52
N HIS A 83 4.20 -4.09 5.33
CA HIS A 83 4.23 -5.37 6.04
C HIS A 83 4.87 -5.27 7.44
N VAL A 84 5.16 -4.07 7.93
CA VAL A 84 5.54 -3.86 9.32
C VAL A 84 4.27 -3.79 10.16
N THR A 85 4.09 -4.79 11.02
CA THR A 85 2.92 -4.92 11.90
C THR A 85 2.64 -3.67 12.75
N ALA A 86 3.68 -2.98 13.24
CA ALA A 86 3.54 -1.71 13.96
C ALA A 86 2.98 -0.59 13.07
N ASN A 87 3.33 -0.54 11.79
CA ASN A 87 2.82 0.45 10.84
C ASN A 87 1.35 0.18 10.48
N MET A 88 0.95 -1.10 10.42
CA MET A 88 -0.43 -1.50 10.11
C MET A 88 -1.42 -1.03 11.18
N VAL A 89 -1.00 -1.00 12.44
CA VAL A 89 -1.83 -0.57 13.58
C VAL A 89 -1.63 0.89 13.97
N ASN A 90 -0.72 1.61 13.31
CA ASN A 90 -0.45 3.01 13.61
C ASN A 90 -1.66 3.88 13.18
N PRO A 91 -2.39 4.51 14.12
CA PRO A 91 -3.60 5.27 13.79
C PRO A 91 -3.33 6.54 12.97
N LEU A 92 -2.08 7.00 12.93
CA LEU A 92 -1.67 8.17 12.12
C LEU A 92 -1.47 7.80 10.66
N TYR A 93 -1.11 6.54 10.35
CA TYR A 93 -0.88 6.11 8.98
C TYR A 93 -2.23 5.89 8.29
N LYS A 94 -2.45 6.65 7.22
CA LYS A 94 -3.65 6.60 6.39
C LYS A 94 -3.40 5.83 5.10
N GLN A 95 -2.14 5.78 4.67
CA GLN A 95 -1.70 5.10 3.45
C GLN A 95 -0.64 4.06 3.78
N GLN A 96 -0.61 3.01 2.97
CA GLN A 96 0.34 1.90 3.09
C GLN A 96 1.12 1.78 1.78
N PHE A 97 2.43 1.54 1.88
CA PHE A 97 3.33 1.49 0.73
C PHE A 97 4.00 0.12 0.63
N ASN A 98 3.90 -0.52 -0.54
CA ASN A 98 4.54 -1.79 -0.83
C ASN A 98 4.92 -1.91 -2.31
N GLU A 99 5.42 -3.07 -2.73
CA GLU A 99 5.84 -3.38 -4.10
C GLU A 99 4.73 -3.21 -5.15
N HIS A 100 3.46 -3.11 -4.74
CA HIS A 100 2.32 -2.94 -5.62
C HIS A 100 1.85 -1.49 -5.74
N SER A 101 2.19 -0.60 -4.81
CA SER A 101 1.78 0.81 -4.87
C SER A 101 2.10 1.49 -6.21
N PRO A 102 3.30 1.33 -6.81
CA PRO A 102 3.63 1.89 -8.11
C PRO A 102 2.68 1.52 -9.26
N ARG A 103 2.04 0.34 -9.17
CA ARG A 103 1.22 -0.24 -10.24
C ARG A 103 -0.07 0.55 -10.50
N TYR A 104 -0.49 1.38 -9.55
CA TYR A 104 -1.69 2.20 -9.65
C TYR A 104 -1.45 3.56 -10.30
N TRP A 105 -0.19 3.93 -10.58
CA TRP A 105 0.17 5.28 -11.07
C TRP A 105 0.69 5.29 -12.50
N THR A 106 0.48 4.21 -13.25
CA THR A 106 0.72 4.15 -14.69
C THR A 106 -0.23 3.14 -15.32
N GLN A 107 -0.72 3.43 -16.53
CA GLN A 107 -1.53 2.47 -17.30
C GLN A 107 -0.68 1.50 -18.14
N ASP A 108 0.62 1.76 -18.22
CA ASP A 108 1.50 0.99 -19.06
C ASP A 108 2.03 -0.24 -18.34
N ASN A 109 2.25 -1.31 -19.10
CA ASN A 109 2.65 -2.60 -18.56
C ASN A 109 4.16 -2.88 -18.65
N HIS A 110 4.93 -1.99 -19.27
CA HIS A 110 6.38 -2.06 -19.31
C HIS A 110 6.95 -1.72 -17.94
N LYS A 111 7.57 -2.71 -17.31
CA LYS A 111 8.27 -2.58 -16.02
C LYS A 111 9.78 -2.68 -16.21
N LEU A 112 10.51 -1.98 -15.36
CA LEU A 112 11.99 -1.94 -15.33
C LEU A 112 12.59 -2.68 -14.13
N ILE A 113 11.73 -3.20 -13.27
CA ILE A 113 12.09 -3.98 -12.09
C ILE A 113 12.06 -5.48 -12.42
N GLY A 114 12.83 -6.26 -11.67
CA GLY A 114 12.91 -7.71 -11.85
C GLY A 114 11.57 -8.42 -11.63
N ASP A 115 11.40 -9.57 -12.28
CA ASP A 115 10.20 -10.40 -12.14
C ASP A 115 10.08 -10.99 -10.73
N GLU A 116 11.21 -11.19 -10.05
CA GLU A 116 11.33 -11.73 -8.70
C GLU A 116 10.64 -10.86 -7.65
N GLU A 117 10.59 -9.56 -7.85
CA GLU A 117 9.96 -8.60 -6.94
C GLU A 117 8.43 -8.77 -6.86
N HIS A 118 7.86 -9.58 -7.76
CA HIS A 118 6.43 -9.76 -7.95
C HIS A 118 6.01 -11.21 -8.08
N PHE A 119 6.82 -12.19 -7.63
CA PHE A 119 6.52 -13.61 -7.77
C PHE A 119 5.12 -14.01 -7.29
N PHE A 120 4.64 -13.42 -6.19
CA PHE A 120 3.33 -13.73 -5.61
C PHE A 120 2.23 -12.73 -5.97
N SER A 121 2.33 -12.10 -7.15
CA SER A 121 1.38 -11.08 -7.59
C SER A 121 0.27 -11.63 -8.48
N TRP A 122 -0.97 -11.21 -8.22
CA TRP A 122 -2.08 -11.37 -9.15
C TRP A 122 -2.89 -10.06 -9.25
N PRO A 123 -3.31 -9.60 -10.45
CA PRO A 123 -2.95 -10.13 -11.76
C PRO A 123 -1.47 -9.95 -12.11
N HIS A 124 -0.97 -10.69 -13.10
CA HIS A 124 0.42 -10.64 -13.56
C HIS A 124 0.73 -9.40 -14.42
N THR A 125 -0.29 -8.67 -14.88
CA THR A 125 -0.10 -7.39 -15.56
C THR A 125 0.54 -6.39 -14.62
N TRP A 126 1.51 -5.63 -15.10
CA TRP A 126 2.18 -4.65 -14.25
C TRP A 126 1.21 -3.57 -13.80
N SER A 127 0.54 -2.90 -14.73
CA SER A 127 -0.43 -1.87 -14.41
C SER A 127 -1.68 -2.45 -13.76
N LEU A 128 -2.11 -1.78 -12.69
CA LEU A 128 -3.39 -1.92 -12.01
C LEU A 128 -4.21 -0.62 -12.06
N ALA A 129 -3.73 0.39 -12.78
CA ALA A 129 -4.40 1.67 -12.86
C ALA A 129 -5.71 1.56 -13.66
N GLU A 130 -6.83 1.76 -12.98
CA GLU A 130 -8.14 1.80 -13.65
C GLU A 130 -8.39 3.19 -14.27
N PRO A 131 -8.91 3.27 -15.51
CA PRO A 131 -9.28 4.54 -16.12
C PRO A 131 -10.48 5.13 -15.39
N LEU A 132 -10.26 6.24 -14.65
CA LEU A 132 -11.32 6.98 -13.99
C LEU A 132 -12.04 7.90 -15.00
N PRO A 133 -13.38 7.80 -15.15
CA PRO A 133 -14.13 8.67 -16.06
C PRO A 133 -13.91 10.15 -15.75
N GLY A 134 -13.42 10.90 -16.74
CA GLY A 134 -13.22 12.36 -16.63
C GLY A 134 -11.93 12.79 -15.94
N ALA A 135 -11.12 11.86 -15.42
CA ALA A 135 -9.80 12.18 -14.89
C ALA A 135 -8.71 11.97 -15.97
N VAL A 136 -7.77 12.91 -16.06
CA VAL A 136 -6.57 12.70 -16.88
C VAL A 136 -5.72 11.62 -16.21
N PRO A 137 -5.36 10.53 -16.91
CA PRO A 137 -4.51 9.51 -16.33
C PRO A 137 -3.12 10.10 -16.04
N ILE A 138 -2.54 9.66 -14.93
CA ILE A 138 -1.14 9.97 -14.60
C ILE A 138 -0.27 8.84 -15.11
N ASP A 139 0.97 9.16 -15.45
CA ASP A 139 1.95 8.18 -15.89
C ASP A 139 3.29 8.40 -15.17
N LEU A 140 3.43 7.68 -14.05
CA LEU A 140 4.61 7.62 -13.22
C LEU A 140 5.30 6.27 -13.41
N ARG A 141 6.39 6.24 -14.19
CA ARG A 141 7.15 5.02 -14.46
C ARG A 141 8.13 4.73 -13.37
N LEU A 142 7.97 3.59 -12.71
CA LEU A 142 8.92 3.12 -11.71
C LEU A 142 10.23 2.72 -12.38
N ILE A 143 11.31 3.44 -12.06
CA ILE A 143 12.66 3.20 -12.58
C ILE A 143 13.54 2.45 -11.57
N ARG A 144 13.28 2.62 -10.27
CA ARG A 144 13.96 1.90 -9.18
C ARG A 144 13.01 1.68 -8.01
N MET A 145 13.12 0.52 -7.39
CA MET A 145 12.45 0.16 -6.16
C MET A 145 13.47 -0.53 -5.25
N GLU A 146 13.55 -0.12 -3.99
CA GLU A 146 14.51 -0.65 -3.03
C GLU A 146 13.84 -0.86 -1.68
N PHE A 147 14.24 -1.92 -0.99
CA PHE A 147 13.73 -2.33 0.30
C PHE A 147 14.84 -2.28 1.32
N PHE A 148 14.49 -1.85 2.54
CA PHE A 148 15.41 -1.78 3.66
C PHE A 148 14.96 -2.79 4.70
N TYR A 149 15.87 -3.73 4.99
CA TYR A 149 15.58 -4.91 5.78
C TYR A 149 15.99 -4.71 7.23
N PHE A 150 15.19 -5.30 8.12
CA PHE A 150 15.56 -5.36 9.53
C PHE A 150 16.94 -6.05 9.67
N PRO A 151 17.82 -5.56 10.57
CA PRO A 151 19.18 -6.10 10.72
C PRO A 151 19.24 -7.62 10.91
N GLU A 152 18.23 -8.20 11.55
CA GLU A 152 18.07 -9.64 11.80
C GLU A 152 18.10 -10.47 10.50
N TYR A 153 17.81 -9.85 9.35
CA TYR A 153 17.83 -10.50 8.04
C TYR A 153 19.14 -10.25 7.26
N GLY A 154 20.16 -9.66 7.88
CA GLY A 154 21.43 -9.32 7.20
C GLY A 154 22.23 -10.49 6.65
N ALA A 155 21.99 -11.71 7.12
CA ALA A 155 22.70 -12.91 6.69
C ALA A 155 22.13 -13.56 5.42
N TYR A 156 20.90 -13.22 5.02
CA TYR A 156 20.24 -13.81 3.86
C TYR A 156 20.75 -13.22 2.55
N ASP A 157 20.68 -14.02 1.49
CA ASP A 157 20.96 -13.52 0.14
C ASP A 157 19.79 -12.72 -0.44
N ASP A 158 20.02 -12.07 -1.59
CA ASP A 158 19.04 -11.14 -2.18
C ASP A 158 17.74 -11.85 -2.58
N LEU A 159 17.84 -13.08 -3.09
CA LEU A 159 16.66 -13.85 -3.51
C LEU A 159 15.90 -14.36 -2.27
N GLU A 160 16.61 -14.84 -1.25
CA GLU A 160 16.01 -15.23 0.03
C GLU A 160 15.27 -14.06 0.68
N LEU A 161 15.86 -12.86 0.69
CA LEU A 161 15.21 -11.65 1.20
C LEU A 161 13.94 -11.28 0.43
N VAL A 162 13.96 -11.42 -0.90
CA VAL A 162 12.77 -11.18 -1.75
C VAL A 162 11.66 -12.19 -1.44
N LEU A 163 12.00 -13.47 -1.25
CA LEU A 163 11.04 -14.52 -0.91
C LEU A 163 10.50 -14.35 0.52
N LEU A 164 11.36 -14.04 1.49
CA LEU A 164 10.96 -13.78 2.88
C LEU A 164 10.02 -12.57 2.96
N ARG A 165 10.36 -11.46 2.29
CA ARG A 165 9.53 -10.25 2.27
C ARG A 165 8.12 -10.50 1.73
N GLN A 166 8.01 -11.30 0.67
CA GLN A 166 6.71 -11.60 0.05
C GLN A 166 5.90 -12.66 0.83
N SER A 167 6.52 -13.40 1.76
CA SER A 167 5.86 -14.46 2.52
C SER A 167 5.64 -14.15 4.00
N GLN A 168 6.39 -13.19 4.57
CA GLN A 168 6.39 -12.88 6.00
C GLN A 168 6.25 -11.37 6.27
N LEU A 169 5.62 -11.05 7.40
CA LEU A 169 5.58 -9.71 7.95
C LEU A 169 6.90 -9.39 8.69
N ASN A 170 7.19 -8.10 8.86
CA ASN A 170 8.35 -7.59 9.60
C ASN A 170 9.74 -8.01 9.05
N VAL A 171 9.86 -8.19 7.73
CA VAL A 171 11.15 -8.50 7.07
C VAL A 171 11.84 -7.22 6.59
N ALA A 172 11.11 -6.40 5.84
CA ALA A 172 11.53 -5.05 5.46
C ALA A 172 10.78 -4.02 6.30
N TYR A 173 11.46 -2.95 6.68
CA TYR A 173 10.86 -1.86 7.47
C TYR A 173 10.54 -0.60 6.65
N GLN A 174 11.19 -0.44 5.51
CA GLN A 174 11.08 0.75 4.66
C GLN A 174 11.21 0.37 3.20
N ILE A 175 10.54 1.15 2.36
CA ILE A 175 10.60 1.05 0.91
C ILE A 175 10.91 2.41 0.30
N MET A 176 11.68 2.40 -0.79
CA MET A 176 11.99 3.56 -1.58
C MET A 176 11.63 3.32 -3.04
N TYR A 177 11.07 4.34 -3.67
CA TYR A 177 10.77 4.36 -5.09
C TYR A 177 11.43 5.54 -5.76
N HIS A 178 11.87 5.32 -7.00
CA HIS A 178 12.15 6.38 -7.95
C HIS A 178 11.21 6.24 -9.13
N PHE A 179 10.53 7.34 -9.45
CA PHE A 179 9.67 7.44 -10.62
C PHE A 179 10.20 8.46 -11.60
N LEU A 180 9.90 8.21 -12.88
CA LEU A 180 10.03 9.17 -13.96
C LEU A 180 8.63 9.61 -14.42
N VAL A 181 8.44 10.92 -14.58
CA VAL A 181 7.16 11.51 -14.99
C VAL A 181 7.04 11.51 -16.52
N ILE A 182 6.05 10.79 -17.07
CA ILE A 182 5.84 10.70 -18.52
C ILE A 182 4.60 11.51 -18.90
N LYS A 183 4.78 12.54 -19.74
CA LYS A 183 3.68 13.38 -20.27
C LYS A 183 3.65 13.40 -21.79
N GLU A 184 4.74 12.99 -22.41
CA GLU A 184 4.93 12.87 -23.85
C GLU A 184 5.27 11.40 -24.17
N PRO A 185 4.96 10.91 -25.37
CA PRO A 185 5.29 9.53 -25.77
C PRO A 185 6.80 9.27 -25.68
N GLU A 186 7.20 8.24 -24.93
CA GLU A 186 8.60 7.85 -24.72
C GLU A 186 8.82 6.40 -25.17
N LEU A 187 9.98 6.11 -25.76
CA LEU A 187 10.36 4.74 -26.12
C LEU A 187 10.90 3.99 -24.91
N SER A 188 10.59 2.70 -24.79
CA SER A 188 11.08 1.85 -23.68
C SER A 188 12.60 1.81 -23.55
N GLN A 189 13.34 1.96 -24.66
CA GLN A 189 14.81 1.98 -24.65
C GLN A 189 15.38 3.21 -23.93
N ASP A 190 14.71 4.37 -24.07
CA ASP A 190 15.13 5.61 -23.42
C ASP A 190 14.91 5.52 -21.90
N LEU A 191 13.90 4.77 -21.47
CA LEU A 191 13.63 4.48 -20.05
C LEU A 191 14.71 3.60 -19.42
N GLU A 192 15.24 2.61 -20.14
CA GLU A 192 16.28 1.71 -19.64
C GLU A 192 17.56 2.47 -19.29
N MET A 193 17.87 3.55 -20.01
CA MET A 193 19.04 4.40 -19.74
C MET A 193 19.00 5.00 -18.33
N TRP A 194 17.80 5.28 -17.79
CA TRP A 194 17.64 5.85 -16.45
C TRP A 194 18.05 4.90 -15.33
N ARG A 195 18.10 3.58 -15.57
CA ARG A 195 18.59 2.62 -14.57
C ARG A 195 20.08 2.79 -14.26
N SER A 196 20.83 3.37 -15.20
CA SER A 196 22.26 3.62 -15.04
C SER A 196 22.59 5.04 -14.56
N CYS A 197 21.57 5.90 -14.44
CA CYS A 197 21.76 7.26 -13.96
C CYS A 197 21.91 7.29 -12.43
N GLU A 198 22.68 8.25 -11.92
CA GLU A 198 22.66 8.55 -10.49
C GLU A 198 21.32 9.19 -10.13
N LEU A 199 20.56 8.51 -9.27
CA LEU A 199 19.25 8.96 -8.83
C LEU A 199 19.38 9.58 -7.44
N GLU A 200 18.91 10.83 -7.30
CA GLU A 200 18.97 11.53 -6.02
C GLU A 200 18.06 10.86 -4.98
N GLU A 201 18.58 10.72 -3.76
CA GLU A 201 17.96 10.01 -2.64
C GLU A 201 18.44 10.62 -1.32
N PRO A 202 17.72 10.43 -0.19
CA PRO A 202 18.16 10.95 1.11
C PRO A 202 19.53 10.42 1.54
N LEU A 203 20.30 11.23 2.27
CA LEU A 203 21.60 10.81 2.77
C LEU A 203 21.49 9.61 3.74
N TYR A 204 20.49 9.62 4.62
CA TYR A 204 20.28 8.53 5.58
C TYR A 204 19.99 7.19 4.89
N VAL A 205 19.42 7.18 3.68
CA VAL A 205 19.22 5.96 2.89
C VAL A 205 20.57 5.36 2.48
N LYS A 206 21.53 6.22 2.08
CA LYS A 206 22.90 5.77 1.75
C LYS A 206 23.58 5.17 2.99
N GLU A 207 23.38 5.78 4.15
CA GLU A 207 23.90 5.28 5.43
C GLU A 207 23.28 3.93 5.80
N GLN A 208 21.96 3.80 5.75
CA GLN A 208 21.24 2.54 6.00
C GLN A 208 21.76 1.41 5.09
N ARG A 209 21.94 1.70 3.80
CA ARG A 209 22.49 0.74 2.83
C ARG A 209 23.92 0.30 3.19
N ALA A 210 24.77 1.24 3.60
CA ALA A 210 26.13 0.95 4.04
C ALA A 210 26.15 0.12 5.35
N SER A 211 25.29 0.46 6.31
CA SER A 211 25.16 -0.27 7.57
C SER A 211 24.71 -1.72 7.35
N PHE A 212 23.70 -1.95 6.51
CA PHE A 212 23.21 -3.30 6.21
C PHE A 212 24.27 -4.14 5.48
N ARG A 213 25.00 -3.54 4.53
CA ARG A 213 26.12 -4.20 3.85
C ARG A 213 27.23 -4.63 4.82
N ASN A 214 27.60 -3.77 5.77
CA ASN A 214 28.61 -4.10 6.78
C ASN A 214 28.15 -5.23 7.70
N LEU A 215 26.84 -5.36 7.93
CA LEU A 215 26.28 -6.48 8.69
C LEU A 215 26.39 -7.79 7.91
N ARG A 216 26.04 -7.77 6.62
CA ARG A 216 26.08 -8.94 5.71
C ARG A 216 27.47 -9.52 5.51
N TYR A 217 28.49 -8.66 5.47
CA TYR A 217 29.89 -9.06 5.22
C TYR A 217 30.79 -8.96 6.46
N GLY A 218 30.22 -8.63 7.63
CA GLY A 218 30.95 -8.66 8.90
C GLY A 218 30.90 -10.05 9.54
N ASP A 219 31.87 -10.39 10.39
CA ASP A 219 31.96 -11.67 11.12
C ASP A 219 30.83 -11.91 12.16
N ARG A 220 29.73 -11.16 12.09
CA ARG A 220 28.56 -11.37 12.95
C ARG A 220 27.64 -12.37 12.28
N TRP A 221 27.83 -13.63 12.62
CA TRP A 221 26.84 -14.68 12.48
C TRP A 221 25.52 -14.20 13.10
N VAL A 222 24.55 -13.82 12.28
CA VAL A 222 23.16 -13.74 12.74
C VAL A 222 22.62 -15.15 12.65
N GLU A 223 22.96 -15.95 13.65
CA GLU A 223 22.32 -17.24 13.88
C GLU A 223 20.84 -16.97 14.17
N THR A 224 19.96 -17.42 13.28
CA THR A 224 18.50 -17.40 13.48
C THR A 224 18.03 -18.47 14.47
N GLU A 225 18.83 -18.73 15.52
CA GLU A 225 18.43 -19.55 16.67
C GLU A 225 17.24 -18.94 17.43
N HIS A 226 16.88 -17.67 17.21
CA HIS A 226 15.73 -17.06 17.87
C HIS A 226 14.36 -17.56 17.36
N LEU A 227 14.30 -18.33 16.26
CA LEU A 227 13.12 -19.13 15.91
C LEU A 227 13.19 -20.56 16.49
N SER A 228 14.36 -21.05 16.92
CA SER A 228 14.45 -22.37 17.56
C SER A 228 13.81 -22.35 18.94
N ALA A 229 13.95 -21.28 19.72
CA ALA A 229 13.26 -21.13 21.01
C ALA A 229 11.71 -21.12 20.91
N ILE A 230 11.16 -20.71 19.76
CA ILE A 230 9.70 -20.76 19.48
C ILE A 230 9.26 -22.19 19.12
N LEU A 231 10.14 -22.99 18.50
CA LEU A 231 9.92 -24.40 18.20
C LEU A 231 10.14 -25.30 19.43
N ASP A 232 11.16 -25.00 20.24
CA ASP A 232 11.45 -25.70 21.51
C ASP A 232 10.37 -25.45 22.58
N ALA A 233 9.76 -24.26 22.58
CA ALA A 233 8.61 -23.97 23.43
C ALA A 233 7.37 -24.79 23.04
N ALA A 234 7.19 -25.14 21.77
CA ALA A 234 6.09 -26.00 21.31
C ALA A 234 6.29 -27.47 21.73
N ASP A 235 7.52 -27.98 21.75
CA ASP A 235 7.84 -29.33 22.24
C ASP A 235 7.78 -29.45 23.78
N SER A 236 8.02 -28.35 24.50
CA SER A 236 7.92 -28.30 25.96
C SER A 236 6.48 -28.37 26.51
N HIS A 237 5.46 -28.05 25.69
CA HIS A 237 4.05 -28.13 26.08
C HIS A 237 3.45 -29.55 26.00
N HIS A 238 4.15 -30.54 25.43
CA HIS A 238 3.75 -31.95 25.49
C HIS A 238 4.32 -32.71 26.71
N SER A 239 5.08 -32.04 27.59
CA SER A 239 5.80 -32.69 28.71
C SER A 239 5.31 -32.27 30.10
N LEU A 240 4.32 -31.38 30.21
CA LEU A 240 3.80 -30.84 31.48
C LEU A 240 2.36 -31.30 31.79
N GLU A 241 2.04 -32.56 31.52
CA GLU A 241 0.94 -33.28 32.17
C GLU A 241 1.53 -34.51 32.89
N GLY A 242 2.27 -34.30 33.99
CA GLY A 242 2.90 -35.44 34.64
C GLY A 242 3.74 -35.21 35.89
N SER A 243 3.52 -34.15 36.68
CA SER A 243 3.97 -34.14 38.09
C SER A 243 3.60 -32.84 38.78
N THR A 244 2.64 -32.92 39.71
CA THR A 244 2.82 -32.54 41.12
C THR A 244 1.50 -32.74 41.87
N ALA A 245 1.43 -33.71 42.79
CA ALA A 245 0.40 -33.78 43.82
C ALA A 245 0.98 -34.36 45.12
N ALA A 246 1.15 -33.50 46.14
CA ALA A 246 1.11 -33.79 47.58
C ALA A 246 1.17 -32.44 48.30
N SER A 247 0.05 -31.93 48.83
CA SER A 247 -0.51 -32.15 50.18
C SER A 247 -0.11 -31.04 51.18
N ALA A 248 -1.12 -30.29 51.66
CA ALA A 248 -1.21 -29.83 53.04
C ALA A 248 -2.65 -29.37 53.38
N HIS A 249 -3.20 -30.02 54.42
CA HIS A 249 -4.41 -29.77 55.22
C HIS A 249 -4.52 -28.30 55.73
N ASP A 250 -5.67 -27.70 56.08
CA ASP A 250 -6.74 -28.12 57.03
C ASP A 250 -7.86 -27.00 57.12
N PRO A 251 -8.92 -27.05 57.96
CA PRO A 251 -10.18 -27.80 57.83
C PRO A 251 -11.45 -26.90 57.83
N HIS A 252 -12.60 -27.43 57.39
CA HIS A 252 -13.95 -26.86 57.64
C HIS A 252 -14.83 -27.91 58.35
N PRO A 253 -15.73 -27.51 59.26
CA PRO A 253 -16.51 -28.46 60.05
C PRO A 253 -17.80 -28.92 59.35
N ASP A 254 -18.20 -30.13 59.73
CA ASP A 254 -19.31 -30.95 59.27
C ASP A 254 -20.70 -30.29 59.29
N GLY A 255 -21.53 -30.70 58.32
CA GLY A 255 -22.96 -30.40 58.26
C GLY A 255 -23.72 -31.27 57.25
N ALA A 256 -23.96 -32.53 57.63
CA ALA A 256 -25.06 -33.45 57.28
C ALA A 256 -25.78 -33.39 55.89
N GLU A 257 -25.79 -34.54 55.22
CA GLU A 257 -26.74 -35.00 54.18
C GLU A 257 -27.80 -35.97 54.83
N PRO A 258 -28.86 -36.52 54.16
CA PRO A 258 -29.39 -36.31 52.79
C PRO A 258 -30.95 -36.36 52.60
N SER A 259 -31.40 -36.15 51.34
CA SER A 259 -32.61 -36.72 50.65
C SER A 259 -34.04 -36.19 50.94
N PRO A 260 -35.08 -36.43 50.07
CA PRO A 260 -35.11 -36.94 48.68
C PRO A 260 -35.97 -36.12 47.66
N ASP A 261 -35.78 -36.42 46.37
CA ASP A 261 -36.64 -36.14 45.18
C ASP A 261 -38.10 -36.64 45.35
N PRO A 262 -39.17 -36.13 44.63
CA PRO A 262 -39.29 -36.36 43.18
C PRO A 262 -40.24 -35.46 42.29
N ILE A 263 -39.99 -35.51 40.96
CA ILE A 263 -40.97 -35.67 39.84
C ILE A 263 -41.90 -34.51 39.34
N HIS A 264 -41.74 -34.24 38.03
CA HIS A 264 -42.66 -33.87 36.92
C HIS A 264 -43.50 -32.56 36.79
N SER A 265 -43.39 -32.05 35.54
CA SER A 265 -44.39 -31.51 34.61
C SER A 265 -44.90 -30.07 34.74
N ASP A 266 -44.51 -29.28 33.73
CA ASP A 266 -45.38 -28.59 32.76
C ASP A 266 -46.48 -27.65 33.31
N THR A 267 -46.38 -26.36 32.99
CA THR A 267 -47.41 -25.59 32.28
C THR A 267 -47.14 -24.07 32.25
N LYS A 268 -47.64 -23.44 31.17
CA LYS A 268 -48.01 -22.01 30.98
C LYS A 268 -46.97 -21.04 30.39
N ARG A 269 -47.12 -20.83 29.08
CA ARG A 269 -46.98 -19.53 28.38
C ARG A 269 -48.09 -18.55 28.82
N PRO A 270 -47.86 -17.22 28.73
CA PRO A 270 -48.35 -16.49 27.56
C PRO A 270 -47.41 -15.40 26.96
N ARG A 271 -47.79 -15.01 25.74
CA ARG A 271 -47.24 -14.08 24.73
C ARG A 271 -46.90 -12.64 25.17
N ALA A 272 -45.90 -12.06 24.49
CA ALA A 272 -45.94 -10.85 23.62
C ALA A 272 -44.49 -10.39 23.34
N ALA A 273 -44.02 -9.82 22.23
CA ALA A 273 -44.46 -9.60 20.86
C ALA A 273 -43.16 -9.35 20.03
N ARG A 274 -43.01 -10.00 18.87
CA ARG A 274 -41.93 -9.75 17.89
C ARG A 274 -42.40 -8.67 16.91
N ARG A 275 -41.57 -7.66 16.65
CA ARG A 275 -41.67 -6.77 15.49
C ARG A 275 -40.60 -7.17 14.48
N SER A 276 -41.00 -7.75 13.36
CA SER A 276 -40.18 -7.94 12.16
C SER A 276 -40.64 -6.94 11.09
N ILE A 277 -39.69 -6.28 10.45
CA ILE A 277 -39.92 -5.37 9.32
C ILE A 277 -39.86 -6.20 8.03
N ARG A 278 -40.89 -6.06 7.21
CA ARG A 278 -41.14 -6.82 5.98
C ARG A 278 -40.51 -6.10 4.79
N ALA A 279 -39.78 -6.84 3.97
CA ALA A 279 -39.37 -6.46 2.62
C ALA A 279 -40.60 -6.39 1.70
N ASN A 280 -40.62 -5.42 0.79
CA ASN A 280 -41.63 -5.31 -0.25
C ASN A 280 -40.96 -5.54 -1.62
N LYS A 281 -41.41 -6.57 -2.33
CA LYS A 281 -41.12 -6.83 -3.75
C LYS A 281 -42.33 -6.34 -4.55
N SER A 282 -42.11 -5.62 -5.64
CA SER A 282 -43.13 -5.38 -6.66
C SER A 282 -42.63 -5.80 -8.04
N HIS A 283 -43.46 -6.62 -8.68
CA HIS A 283 -43.36 -7.17 -10.03
C HIS A 283 -43.26 -6.12 -11.14
N VAL A 284 -42.54 -6.44 -12.22
CA VAL A 284 -42.91 -6.06 -13.59
C VAL A 284 -42.66 -7.25 -14.52
N SER A 285 -43.69 -7.63 -15.28
CA SER A 285 -43.71 -8.74 -16.23
C SER A 285 -43.34 -8.31 -17.65
N THR A 286 -42.76 -9.25 -18.40
CA THR A 286 -42.55 -9.25 -19.85
C THR A 286 -43.83 -9.10 -20.67
N HIS A 287 -43.82 -8.29 -21.74
CA HIS A 287 -44.32 -8.68 -23.08
C HIS A 287 -43.95 -7.68 -24.19
N SER A 288 -43.60 -8.26 -25.34
CA SER A 288 -43.29 -7.68 -26.65
C SER A 288 -44.50 -7.12 -27.40
N LYS A 289 -44.30 -6.08 -28.26
CA LYS A 289 -44.62 -6.05 -29.72
C LYS A 289 -44.74 -4.62 -30.30
N SER A 290 -44.05 -4.42 -31.43
CA SER A 290 -44.39 -3.66 -32.66
C SER A 290 -45.37 -2.47 -32.61
N ASN A 291 -44.98 -1.30 -33.15
CA ASN A 291 -45.33 -0.87 -34.52
C ASN A 291 -44.83 0.56 -34.87
N GLU A 292 -44.58 0.72 -36.17
CA GLU A 292 -44.20 1.94 -36.90
C GLU A 292 -45.27 3.06 -36.88
N TRP A 293 -44.85 4.33 -36.98
CA TRP A 293 -45.36 5.25 -38.01
C TRP A 293 -44.38 6.40 -38.29
N THR A 294 -44.16 6.61 -39.59
CA THR A 294 -43.47 7.69 -40.30
C THR A 294 -44.04 9.12 -40.05
N THR A 295 -43.29 10.20 -40.27
CA THR A 295 -43.39 10.99 -41.51
C THR A 295 -42.33 12.09 -41.60
N LYS A 296 -41.61 12.07 -42.73
CA LYS A 296 -41.25 13.18 -43.64
C LYS A 296 -40.75 14.51 -43.01
N ASN A 297 -39.48 14.83 -43.26
CA ASN A 297 -39.15 15.94 -44.16
C ASN A 297 -37.70 15.88 -44.69
N LYS A 298 -37.59 15.95 -46.02
CA LYS A 298 -36.38 16.24 -46.82
C LYS A 298 -36.48 17.74 -47.22
N PRO A 299 -35.35 18.42 -47.49
CA PRO A 299 -34.91 18.47 -48.90
C PRO A 299 -33.38 18.41 -49.14
N ARG A 300 -33.05 17.71 -50.25
CA ARG A 300 -32.06 18.01 -51.31
C ARG A 300 -30.64 18.46 -50.89
N THR A 301 -29.64 17.57 -50.95
CA THR A 301 -28.76 17.28 -52.12
C THR A 301 -27.97 18.45 -52.71
N HIS A 302 -26.64 18.42 -52.53
CA HIS A 302 -25.69 18.39 -53.66
C HIS A 302 -24.38 17.70 -53.25
N LYS A 303 -24.13 16.52 -53.83
CA LYS A 303 -22.81 15.91 -53.95
C LYS A 303 -22.06 16.60 -55.10
N LYS A 304 -20.80 16.99 -54.88
CA LYS A 304 -19.77 17.00 -55.93
C LYS A 304 -18.62 16.09 -55.46
N LYS A 305 -18.34 15.07 -56.26
CA LYS A 305 -17.12 14.24 -56.32
C LYS A 305 -16.73 14.18 -57.82
N PRO A 306 -15.57 13.63 -58.22
CA PRO A 306 -14.26 14.29 -58.31
C PRO A 306 -13.82 14.42 -59.80
N GLY A 307 -12.80 15.22 -60.08
CA GLY A 307 -12.20 15.30 -61.42
C GLY A 307 -10.71 14.97 -61.37
N LYS A 308 -10.32 13.89 -62.03
CA LYS A 308 -8.94 13.49 -62.36
C LYS A 308 -8.27 14.54 -63.26
N LYS A 309 -7.01 14.86 -62.98
CA LYS A 309 -5.86 14.68 -63.88
C LYS A 309 -4.58 14.71 -63.05
#